data_AF-A0A6H2A6U1-F1
#
_entry.id   AF-A0A6H2A6U1-F1
#
_cell.length_a   1.000
_cell.length_b   1.000
_cell.length_c   1.000
_cell.angle_alpha   90.00
_cell.angle_beta   90.00
_cell.angle_gamma   90.00
#
_symmetry.space_group_name_H-M   'P 1'
#
loop_
_entity.id
_entity.type
_entity.pdbx_description
1 polymer ?
#
loop_
_entity_poly.entity_id
_entity_poly.type
_entity_poly.pdbx_seq_one_letter_code
_entity_poly.pdbx_strand_id
1 'polypeptide(L)'
;MSNLKKWIEDEAEGEEIEAIVIGEMGWGDYNSDTVPNYDNIPKGKILTWEEAKQFIDYNFDIGYGAPKCNAIIAWTKSKVITIGQYDGATWPYSLPRNPVDTLPTMEGG
;
A
#
# COMPACT_ATOMS: atom_id res chain seq x y z
N MET A 1 15.11 3.62 -4.14
CA MET A 1 13.87 3.59 -4.93
C MET A 1 13.16 2.29 -4.65
N SER A 2 11.85 2.35 -4.45
CA SER A 2 10.95 1.21 -4.24
C SER A 2 9.79 1.29 -5.23
N ASN A 3 9.00 0.21 -5.34
CA ASN A 3 7.83 0.15 -6.21
C ASN A 3 6.62 -0.34 -5.40
N LEU A 4 5.49 0.35 -5.50
CA LEU A 4 4.35 0.14 -4.60
C LEU A 4 3.67 -1.21 -4.85
N LYS A 5 3.45 -1.54 -6.12
CA LYS A 5 2.97 -2.87 -6.53
C LYS A 5 3.86 -3.97 -5.96
N LYS A 6 5.18 -3.86 -6.13
CA LYS A 6 6.12 -4.86 -5.65
C LYS A 6 6.06 -5.03 -4.13
N TRP A 7 5.94 -3.95 -3.38
CA TRP A 7 5.78 -4.02 -1.91
C TRP A 7 4.55 -4.83 -1.51
N ILE A 8 3.43 -4.64 -2.19
CA ILE A 8 2.20 -5.38 -1.89
C ILE A 8 2.36 -6.86 -2.29
N GLU A 9 3.02 -7.16 -3.42
CA GLU A 9 3.31 -8.54 -3.85
C GLU A 9 4.25 -9.26 -2.88
N ASP A 10 5.31 -8.59 -2.41
CA ASP A 10 6.26 -9.13 -1.45
C ASP A 10 5.57 -9.41 -0.11
N GLU A 11 4.73 -8.49 0.39
CA GLU A 11 3.98 -8.63 1.66
C GLU A 11 2.88 -9.70 1.58
N ALA A 12 2.31 -9.92 0.39
CA ALA A 12 1.35 -10.99 0.14
C ALA A 12 1.97 -12.38 0.25
N GLU A 13 3.31 -12.51 0.23
CA GLU A 13 4.04 -13.78 0.39
C GLU A 13 3.56 -14.90 -0.56
N GLY A 14 3.18 -14.51 -1.79
CA GLY A 14 2.68 -15.43 -2.81
C GLY A 14 1.19 -15.79 -2.70
N GLU A 15 0.46 -15.25 -1.73
CA GLU A 15 -1.00 -15.32 -1.76
C GLU A 15 -1.59 -14.46 -2.88
N GLU A 16 -2.73 -14.90 -3.42
CA GLU A 16 -3.51 -14.09 -4.35
C GLU A 16 -4.04 -12.84 -3.66
N ILE A 17 -3.81 -11.67 -4.28
CA ILE A 17 -4.41 -10.41 -3.86
C ILE A 17 -5.80 -10.34 -4.46
N GLU A 18 -6.81 -10.59 -3.63
CA GLU A 18 -8.22 -10.69 -4.03
C GLU A 18 -8.83 -9.31 -4.35
N ALA A 19 -8.42 -8.29 -3.61
CA ALA A 19 -8.95 -6.94 -3.73
C ALA A 19 -7.98 -5.88 -3.21
N ILE A 20 -8.12 -4.65 -3.70
CA ILE A 20 -7.40 -3.49 -3.19
C ILE A 20 -8.26 -2.22 -3.27
N VAL A 21 -8.08 -1.35 -2.29
CA VAL A 21 -8.55 0.03 -2.29
C VAL A 21 -7.33 0.93 -2.30
N ILE A 22 -7.29 1.87 -3.25
CA ILE A 22 -6.24 2.89 -3.35
C ILE A 22 -6.80 4.20 -2.77
N GLY A 23 -6.03 4.85 -1.92
CA GLY A 23 -6.33 6.15 -1.32
C GLY A 23 -5.46 7.27 -1.87
N GLU A 24 -5.43 8.39 -1.14
CA GLU A 24 -4.60 9.54 -1.48
C GLU A 24 -3.10 9.23 -1.34
N MET A 25 -2.29 10.06 -1.99
CA MET A 25 -0.85 10.14 -1.80
C MET A 25 -0.55 10.74 -0.43
N GLY A 26 0.23 10.03 0.38
CA GLY A 26 0.76 10.55 1.63
C GLY A 26 -0.27 11.18 2.58
N TRP A 27 0.05 12.35 3.13
CA TRP A 27 -0.79 13.11 4.07
C TRP A 27 -1.95 13.86 3.38
N GLY A 28 -2.66 13.21 2.46
CA GLY A 28 -3.79 13.79 1.73
C GLY A 28 -3.36 14.68 0.57
N ASP A 29 -2.84 14.05 -0.50
CA ASP A 29 -2.39 14.63 -1.77
C ASP A 29 -0.98 15.25 -1.79
N TYR A 30 -0.16 15.01 -0.75
CA TYR A 30 1.20 15.55 -0.72
C TYR A 30 2.05 15.03 -1.90
N ASN A 31 2.58 15.93 -2.73
CA ASN A 31 3.35 15.60 -3.95
C ASN A 31 2.65 14.61 -4.90
N SER A 32 1.33 14.71 -5.01
CA SER A 32 0.53 13.87 -5.91
C SER A 32 0.92 13.99 -7.38
N ASP A 33 1.53 15.11 -7.79
CA ASP A 33 2.09 15.35 -9.12
C ASP A 33 3.21 14.36 -9.50
N THR A 34 3.81 13.69 -8.51
CA THR A 34 4.82 12.64 -8.72
C THR A 34 4.23 11.26 -8.99
N VAL A 35 2.92 11.08 -8.83
CA VAL A 35 2.24 9.80 -9.04
C VAL A 35 1.62 9.75 -10.45
N PRO A 36 1.97 8.75 -11.28
CA PRO A 36 1.38 8.61 -12.60
C PRO A 36 -0.14 8.44 -12.55
N ASN A 37 -0.86 9.20 -13.40
CA ASN A 37 -2.33 9.12 -13.54
C ASN A 37 -3.11 9.32 -12.23
N TYR A 38 -2.57 10.10 -11.28
CA TYR A 38 -3.14 10.29 -9.95
C TYR A 38 -4.64 10.66 -9.95
N ASP A 39 -5.04 11.60 -10.82
CA ASP A 39 -6.42 12.08 -10.91
C ASP A 39 -7.38 11.03 -11.48
N ASN A 40 -6.86 10.01 -12.17
CA ASN A 40 -7.64 8.93 -12.75
C ASN A 40 -7.76 7.71 -11.84
N ILE A 41 -7.07 7.72 -10.69
CA ILE A 41 -7.18 6.63 -9.70
C ILE A 41 -8.63 6.62 -9.18
N PRO A 42 -9.34 5.48 -9.23
CA PRO A 42 -10.68 5.35 -8.66
C PRO A 42 -10.60 5.22 -7.13
N LYS A 43 -10.22 6.30 -6.45
CA LYS A 43 -9.91 6.32 -5.02
C LYS A 43 -11.10 5.89 -4.17
N GLY A 44 -10.83 5.09 -3.13
CA GLY A 44 -11.86 4.58 -2.23
C GLY A 44 -12.80 3.53 -2.86
N LYS A 45 -12.52 3.07 -4.09
CA LYS A 45 -13.24 1.97 -4.73
C LYS A 45 -12.48 0.67 -4.56
N ILE A 46 -13.24 -0.42 -4.44
CA ILE A 46 -12.70 -1.78 -4.47
C ILE A 46 -12.33 -2.10 -5.92
N LEU A 47 -11.09 -2.48 -6.13
CA LEU A 47 -10.55 -2.93 -7.42
C LEU A 47 -10.07 -4.36 -7.31
N THR A 48 -10.13 -5.08 -8.42
CA THR A 48 -9.34 -6.29 -8.60
C THR A 48 -7.85 -5.94 -8.70
N TRP A 49 -6.98 -6.91 -8.45
CA TRP A 49 -5.53 -6.71 -8.58
C TRP A 49 -5.12 -6.26 -9.99
N GLU A 50 -5.69 -6.86 -11.04
CA GLU A 50 -5.37 -6.50 -12.43
C GLU A 50 -5.80 -5.06 -12.78
N GLU A 51 -6.96 -4.60 -12.31
CA GLU A 51 -7.41 -3.22 -12.51
C GLU A 51 -6.48 -2.23 -11.81
N ALA A 52 -6.00 -2.58 -10.61
CA ALA A 52 -5.19 -1.71 -9.77
C ALA A 52 -3.76 -1.52 -10.28
N LYS A 53 -3.13 -2.55 -10.87
CA LYS A 53 -1.71 -2.53 -11.27
C LYS A 53 -1.30 -1.27 -12.03
N GLN A 54 -2.14 -0.79 -12.95
CA GLN A 54 -1.84 0.39 -13.75
C GLN A 54 -1.67 1.69 -12.94
N PHE A 55 -2.20 1.73 -11.71
CA PHE A 55 -2.16 2.89 -10.82
C PHE A 55 -1.06 2.80 -9.76
N ILE A 56 -0.58 1.59 -9.46
CA ILE A 56 0.39 1.34 -8.37
C ILE A 56 1.74 0.79 -8.85
N ASP A 57 1.88 0.48 -10.15
CA ASP A 57 3.15 0.08 -10.76
C ASP A 57 4.00 1.30 -11.12
N TYR A 58 4.49 1.98 -10.09
CA TYR A 58 5.40 3.12 -10.23
C TYR A 58 6.49 3.09 -9.15
N ASN A 59 7.63 3.69 -9.48
CA ASN A 59 8.74 3.82 -8.54
C ASN A 59 8.61 5.10 -7.73
N PHE A 60 9.00 5.04 -6.45
CA PHE A 60 9.11 6.19 -5.57
C PHE A 60 10.33 6.08 -4.67
N ASP A 61 10.73 7.20 -4.08
CA ASP A 61 11.84 7.19 -3.13
C ASP A 61 11.38 6.76 -1.75
N ILE A 62 12.16 5.88 -1.15
CA ILE A 62 12.08 5.57 0.28
C ILE A 62 13.11 6.43 1.01
N GLY A 63 12.70 7.11 2.07
CA GLY A 63 13.59 7.97 2.84
C GLY A 63 12.83 8.78 3.89
N TYR A 64 13.56 9.56 4.67
CA TYR A 64 12.99 10.45 5.68
C TYR A 64 12.41 11.72 5.04
N GLY A 65 11.42 12.34 5.71
CA GLY A 65 10.82 13.62 5.33
C GLY A 65 9.37 13.59 4.85
N ALA A 66 8.92 12.60 4.06
CA ALA A 66 7.52 12.50 3.66
C ALA A 66 7.15 11.14 3.01
N PRO A 67 5.89 10.69 3.13
CA PRO A 67 5.36 9.60 2.32
C PRO A 67 5.40 9.97 0.83
N LYS A 68 5.89 9.04 0.01
CA LYS A 68 5.98 9.18 -1.45
C LYS A 68 5.20 8.10 -2.21
N CYS A 69 4.20 7.50 -1.57
CA CYS A 69 3.29 6.57 -2.25
C CYS A 69 1.83 6.74 -1.79
N ASN A 70 0.90 6.16 -2.55
CA ASN A 70 -0.50 6.11 -2.18
C ASN A 70 -0.70 5.29 -0.89
N ALA A 71 -1.66 5.71 -0.07
CA ALA A 71 -2.27 4.84 0.92
C ALA A 71 -3.02 3.71 0.21
N ILE A 72 -2.99 2.51 0.76
CA ILE A 72 -3.70 1.34 0.23
C ILE A 72 -4.26 0.50 1.37
N ILE A 73 -5.29 -0.26 1.05
CA ILE A 73 -5.69 -1.45 1.81
C ILE A 73 -5.85 -2.56 0.78
N ALA A 74 -5.06 -3.63 0.88
CA ALA A 74 -5.18 -4.80 0.01
C ALA A 74 -5.54 -6.04 0.84
N TRP A 75 -6.28 -6.95 0.25
CA TRP A 75 -6.72 -8.19 0.89
C TRP A 75 -6.19 -9.39 0.14
N THR A 76 -5.61 -10.32 0.87
CA THR A 76 -5.38 -11.68 0.41
C THR A 76 -6.35 -12.62 1.14
N LYS A 77 -6.20 -13.92 0.92
CA LYS A 77 -6.97 -14.92 1.65
C LYS A 77 -6.76 -14.81 3.16
N SER A 78 -5.53 -14.56 3.63
CA SER A 78 -5.19 -14.55 5.05
C SER A 78 -4.79 -13.17 5.62
N LYS A 79 -4.46 -12.19 4.78
CA LYS A 79 -3.90 -10.90 5.20
C LYS A 79 -4.71 -9.69 4.75
N VAL A 80 -4.56 -8.61 5.50
CA VAL A 80 -4.87 -7.23 5.11
C VAL A 80 -3.55 -6.47 5.09
N ILE A 81 -3.17 -5.96 3.93
CA ILE A 81 -1.91 -5.25 3.70
C ILE A 81 -2.21 -3.75 3.64
N THR A 82 -1.36 -2.95 4.28
CA THR A 82 -1.45 -1.49 4.34
C THR A 82 -0.05 -0.88 4.21
N ILE A 83 0.03 0.45 4.13
CA ILE A 83 1.29 1.18 4.19
C ILE A 83 1.38 1.90 5.54
N GLY A 84 2.45 1.60 6.28
CA GLY A 84 2.87 2.36 7.45
C GLY A 84 3.75 3.54 7.06
N GLN A 85 3.61 4.64 7.79
CA GLN A 85 4.51 5.78 7.67
C GLN A 85 4.78 6.40 9.02
N TYR A 86 6.05 6.72 9.27
CA TYR A 86 6.48 7.51 10.41
C TYR A 86 7.76 8.28 10.12
N ASP A 87 7.79 9.56 10.51
CA ASP A 87 8.94 10.47 10.29
C ASP A 87 9.49 10.46 8.85
N GLY A 88 8.60 10.22 7.89
CA GLY A 88 8.89 10.08 6.47
C GLY A 88 9.29 8.67 6.03
N ALA A 89 9.81 7.82 6.93
CA ALA A 89 10.03 6.41 6.62
C ALA A 89 8.68 5.75 6.30
N THR A 90 8.65 4.98 5.21
CA THR A 90 7.44 4.33 4.70
C THR A 90 7.75 2.85 4.48
N TRP A 91 6.83 1.97 4.86
CA TRP A 91 6.99 0.52 4.68
C TRP A 91 5.64 -0.18 4.49
N PRO A 92 5.58 -1.32 3.77
CA PRO A 92 4.41 -2.17 3.80
C PRO A 92 4.29 -2.88 5.14
N TYR A 93 3.06 -3.14 5.56
CA TYR A 93 2.75 -3.89 6.76
C TYR A 93 1.44 -4.64 6.58
N SER A 94 1.34 -5.85 7.14
CA SER A 94 0.13 -6.65 7.09
C SER A 94 -0.37 -7.12 8.45
N LEU A 95 -1.69 -7.28 8.53
CA LEU A 95 -2.43 -7.86 9.64
C LEU A 95 -3.18 -9.11 9.19
N PRO A 96 -3.44 -10.09 10.08
CA PRO A 96 -4.37 -11.16 9.77
C PRO A 96 -5.75 -10.61 9.38
N ARG A 97 -6.34 -11.16 8.31
CA ARG A 97 -7.69 -10.82 7.85
C ARG A 97 -8.78 -11.27 8.82
N ASN A 98 -8.54 -12.36 9.52
CA ASN A 98 -9.45 -12.96 10.48
C ASN A 98 -8.70 -13.23 11.80
N PRO A 99 -9.42 -13.44 12.92
CA PRO A 99 -8.79 -13.86 14.17
C PRO A 99 -7.98 -15.15 13.98
N VAL A 100 -6.72 -15.11 14.41
CA VAL A 100 -5.78 -16.23 14.39
C VAL A 100 -4.96 -16.22 15.67
N ASP A 101 -4.54 -17.39 16.13
CA ASP A 101 -3.55 -17.48 17.19
C ASP A 101 -2.21 -16.96 16.63
N THR A 102 -1.72 -15.85 17.20
CA THR A 102 -0.47 -15.22 16.76
C THR A 102 0.23 -14.53 17.92
N LEU A 103 1.54 -14.31 17.78
CA LEU A 103 2.31 -13.43 18.65
C LEU A 103 2.38 -12.05 17.97
N PRO A 104 1.71 -11.02 18.50
CA PRO A 104 1.71 -9.71 17.85
C PRO A 104 3.07 -9.02 17.98
N THR A 105 3.45 -8.27 16.94
CA THR A 105 4.52 -7.27 16.98
C THR A 105 3.95 -5.91 17.38
N MET A 106 4.78 -5.09 18.03
CA MET A 106 4.44 -3.68 18.24
C MET A 106 5.02 -2.89 17.08
N GLU A 107 4.17 -2.46 16.16
CA GLU A 107 4.58 -1.56 15.08
C GLU A 107 4.92 -0.19 15.67
N GLY A 108 6.14 0.27 15.42
CA GLY A 108 6.60 1.58 15.82
C GLY A 108 6.26 2.62 14.76
N GLY A 109 5.90 3.81 15.24
CA GLY A 109 6.31 5.05 14.60
C GLY A 109 7.48 5.58 15.39
#